data_AF-A0AAE3WMR1-F1
#
_entry.id   AF-A0AAE3WMR1-F1
#
_cell.length_a   1.000
_cell.length_b   1.000
_cell.length_c   1.000
_cell.angle_alpha   90.00
_cell.angle_beta   90.00
_cell.angle_gamma   90.00
#
_symmetry.space_group_name_H-M   'P 1'
#
loop_
_entity.id
_entity.type
_entity.pdbx_description
1 polymer ?
#
loop_
_entity_poly.entity_id
_entity_poly.type
_entity_poly.pdbx_seq_one_letter_code
_entity_poly.pdbx_strand_id
1 'polypeptide(L)'
;MSQIYSIQIAAKALNLHKLISLYQKCHQAQHRLYVYSKKTMCNIKNIVELETFRLTHLESDYLIVVEGKKAQDLLQPFEKEKIS
;
A
#
# COMPACT_ATOMS: atom_id res chain seq x y z
N MET A 1 7.18 2.64 -19.77
CA MET A 1 6.05 3.45 -19.26
C MET A 1 5.83 3.15 -17.79
N SER A 2 5.39 4.13 -17.00
CA SER A 2 4.96 3.89 -15.61
C SER A 2 3.57 3.26 -15.63
N GLN A 3 3.29 2.33 -14.71
CA GLN A 3 2.01 1.67 -14.55
C GLN A 3 1.45 2.02 -13.17
N ILE A 4 0.13 2.16 -13.08
CA ILE A 4 -0.56 2.31 -11.82
C ILE A 4 -1.29 1.00 -11.56
N TYR A 5 -1.05 0.40 -10.41
CA TYR A 5 -1.77 -0.79 -9.97
C TYR A 5 -2.30 -0.57 -8.56
N SER A 6 -3.51 -1.03 -8.30
CA SER A 6 -4.16 -0.83 -7.01
C SER A 6 -4.86 -2.09 -6.54
N ILE A 7 -4.85 -2.31 -5.23
CA ILE A 7 -5.51 -3.43 -4.58
C ILE A 7 -6.17 -2.98 -3.28
N GLN A 8 -7.41 -3.43 -3.05
CA GLN A 8 -8.10 -3.23 -1.79
C GLN A 8 -7.83 -4.42 -0.87
N ILE A 9 -7.25 -4.15 0.30
CA ILE A 9 -6.80 -5.17 1.25
C ILE A 9 -7.46 -4.90 2.60
N ALA A 10 -7.90 -5.97 3.27
CA ALA A 10 -8.40 -5.87 4.64
C ALA A 10 -7.29 -5.41 5.59
N ALA A 11 -7.58 -4.44 6.46
CA ALA A 11 -6.60 -3.93 7.43
C ALA A 11 -6.02 -5.04 8.33
N LYS A 12 -6.82 -6.07 8.64
CA LYS A 12 -6.38 -7.25 9.40
C LYS A 12 -5.36 -8.11 8.66
N ALA A 13 -5.42 -8.16 7.32
CA ALA A 13 -4.46 -8.92 6.51
C ALA A 13 -3.12 -8.19 6.36
N LEU A 14 -3.17 -6.84 6.43
CA LEU A 14 -2.03 -5.95 6.26
C LEU A 14 -1.36 -5.62 7.62
N ASN A 15 -0.69 -6.60 8.22
CA ASN A 15 0.08 -6.36 9.45
C ASN A 15 1.30 -5.44 9.20
N LEU A 16 1.87 -4.90 10.29
CA LEU A 16 2.99 -3.97 10.22
C LEU A 16 4.17 -4.51 9.40
N HIS A 17 4.51 -5.79 9.56
CA HIS A 17 5.61 -6.41 8.83
C HIS A 17 5.39 -6.38 7.31
N LYS A 18 4.18 -6.75 6.85
CA LYS A 18 3.81 -6.71 5.43
C LYS A 18 3.81 -5.29 4.86
N LEU A 19 3.32 -4.33 5.63
CA LEU A 19 3.33 -2.91 5.28
C LEU A 19 4.75 -2.37 5.08
N ILE A 20 5.64 -2.66 6.03
CA ILE A 20 7.05 -2.27 5.96
C ILE A 20 7.72 -2.93 4.74
N SER A 21 7.46 -4.22 4.51
CA SER A 21 8.01 -4.95 3.35
C SER A 21 7.55 -4.34 2.03
N LEU A 22 6.25 -4.01 1.91
CA LEU A 22 5.71 -3.33 0.73
C LEU A 22 6.38 -1.98 0.51
N TYR A 23 6.48 -1.15 1.56
CA TYR A 23 7.13 0.16 1.49
C TYR A 23 8.59 0.04 1.04
N GLN A 24 9.36 -0.87 1.64
CA GLN A 24 10.78 -1.07 1.29
C GLN A 24 10.94 -1.46 -0.18
N LYS A 25 10.10 -2.39 -0.68
CA LYS A 25 10.13 -2.80 -2.09
C LYS A 25 9.77 -1.65 -3.04
N CYS A 26 8.75 -0.87 -2.71
CA CYS A 26 8.38 0.32 -3.49
C CYS A 26 9.52 1.34 -3.51
N HIS A 27 10.13 1.60 -2.36
CA HIS A 27 11.23 2.55 -2.23
C HIS A 27 12.47 2.12 -3.04
N GLN A 28 12.88 0.85 -2.92
CA GLN A 28 14.00 0.28 -3.68
C GLN A 28 13.77 0.34 -5.20
N ALA A 29 12.54 0.09 -5.64
CA ALA A 29 12.16 0.13 -7.05
C ALA A 29 11.82 1.55 -7.56
N GLN A 30 12.02 2.59 -6.73
CA GLN A 30 11.68 3.98 -7.02
C GLN A 30 10.22 4.18 -7.45
N HIS A 31 9.31 3.43 -6.83
CA HIS A 31 7.88 3.57 -7.04
C HIS A 31 7.27 4.53 -6.03
N ARG A 32 6.13 5.11 -6.38
CA ARG A 32 5.32 5.88 -5.44
C ARG A 32 4.28 4.96 -4.84
N LEU A 33 4.18 4.99 -3.52
CA LEU A 33 3.20 4.25 -2.75
C LEU A 33 2.16 5.24 -2.23
N TYR A 34 0.90 4.97 -2.53
CA TYR A 34 -0.22 5.68 -1.95
C TYR A 34 -1.09 4.71 -1.15
N VAL A 35 -1.56 5.19 -0.01
CA VAL A 35 -2.52 4.47 0.83
C VAL A 35 -3.76 5.33 0.93
N TYR A 36 -4.90 4.74 0.56
CA TYR A 36 -6.20 5.38 0.65
C TYR A 36 -7.04 4.68 1.72
N SER A 37 -7.51 5.47 2.67
CA SER A 37 -8.61 5.16 3.58
C SER A 37 -9.84 5.91 3.06
N LYS A 38 -11.06 5.45 3.38
CA LYS A 38 -12.35 5.91 2.81
C LYS A 38 -12.54 7.42 2.58
N LYS A 39 -11.75 8.29 3.21
CA LYS A 39 -11.80 9.75 3.12
C LYS A 39 -10.47 10.42 2.76
N THR A 40 -9.34 9.71 2.81
CA THR A 40 -8.01 10.32 2.74
C THR A 40 -7.07 9.48 1.89
N MET A 41 -6.49 10.09 0.85
CA MET A 41 -5.36 9.54 0.12
C MET A 41 -4.07 10.14 0.67
N CYS A 42 -3.09 9.30 1.02
CA CYS A 42 -1.77 9.74 1.44
C CYS A 42 -0.70 9.18 0.50
N ASN A 43 0.15 10.05 -0.04
CA ASN A 43 1.40 9.65 -0.69
C ASN A 43 2.45 9.40 0.39
N ILE A 44 2.87 8.14 0.53
CA ILE A 44 3.76 7.70 1.59
C ILE A 44 5.20 7.96 1.18
N LYS A 45 5.83 8.98 1.78
CA LYS A 45 7.22 9.36 1.48
C LYS A 45 8.23 8.64 2.36
N ASN A 46 7.80 8.24 3.55
CA ASN A 46 8.63 7.53 4.51
C ASN A 46 7.81 6.57 5.39
N ILE A 47 8.52 5.72 6.13
CA ILE A 47 7.92 4.70 6.99
C ILE A 47 7.15 5.28 8.19
N VAL A 48 7.52 6.48 8.66
CA VAL A 48 6.83 7.15 9.78
C VAL A 48 5.47 7.65 9.33
N GLU A 49 5.38 8.23 8.12
CA GLU A 49 4.11 8.63 7.50
C GLU A 49 3.18 7.43 7.32
N LEU A 50 3.72 6.29 6.90
CA LEU A 50 2.97 5.05 6.74
C LEU A 50 2.34 4.57 8.06
N GLU A 51 3.14 4.52 9.12
CA GLU A 51 2.65 4.08 10.42
C GLU A 51 1.70 5.10 11.04
N THR A 52 1.98 6.40 10.87
CA THR A 52 1.07 7.47 11.29
C THR A 52 -0.28 7.34 10.61
N PHE A 53 -0.30 7.08 9.30
CA PHE A 53 -1.53 6.87 8.54
C PHE A 53 -2.35 5.70 9.11
N ARG A 54 -1.70 4.56 9.38
CA ARG A 54 -2.34 3.36 9.93
C ARG A 54 -2.93 3.60 11.33
N LEU A 55 -2.23 4.32 12.19
CA LEU A 55 -2.69 4.61 13.55
C LEU A 55 -3.83 5.63 13.59
N THR A 56 -3.85 6.56 12.62
CA THR A 56 -4.86 7.63 12.54
C THR A 56 -6.13 7.20 11.79
N HIS A 57 -6.04 6.21 10.90
CA HIS A 57 -7.15 5.75 10.08
C HIS A 57 -7.41 4.25 10.31
N LEU A 58 -8.06 3.92 11.43
CA LEU A 58 -8.39 2.54 11.83
C LEU A 58 -9.57 1.98 11.02
N GLU A 59 -9.41 1.90 9.70
CA GLU A 59 -10.42 1.37 8.78
C GLU A 59 -10.41 -0.17 8.73
N SER A 60 -11.52 -0.73 8.25
CA SER A 60 -11.66 -2.16 7.95
C SER A 60 -10.76 -2.62 6.79
N ASP A 61 -10.43 -1.69 5.90
CA ASP A 61 -9.83 -1.92 4.60
C ASP A 61 -9.06 -0.70 4.12
N TYR A 62 -8.02 -0.95 3.33
CA TYR A 62 -7.21 0.07 2.69
C TYR A 62 -7.14 -0.20 1.20
N LEU A 63 -7.17 0.86 0.39
CA LEU A 63 -6.79 0.78 -1.00
C LEU A 63 -5.32 1.17 -1.11
N ILE A 64 -4.49 0.19 -1.47
CA ILE A 64 -3.07 0.37 -1.74
C ILE A 64 -2.90 0.64 -3.22
N VAL A 65 -2.18 1.70 -3.56
CA VAL A 65 -1.88 2.07 -4.95
C VAL A 65 -0.37 2.20 -5.12
N VAL A 66 0.17 1.55 -6.13
CA VAL A 66 1.59 1.63 -6.51
C VAL A 66 1.68 2.20 -7.92
N GLU A 67 2.45 3.27 -8.07
CA GLU A 67 2.80 3.87 -9.37
C GLU A 67 4.27 3.62 -9.66
N GLY A 68 4.56 2.87 -10.72
CA GLY A 68 5.92 2.53 -11.11
C GLY A 68 5.99 1.48 -12.21
N LYS A 69 7.22 1.09 -12.59
CA LYS A 69 7.44 0.00 -13.55
C LYS A 69 7.16 -1.33 -12.87
N LYS A 70 6.33 -2.21 -13.45
CA LYS A 70 5.99 -3.51 -12.86
C LYS A 70 5.30 -3.40 -11.48
N ALA A 71 4.50 -2.34 -11.29
CA ALA A 71 3.74 -2.12 -10.07
C ALA A 71 2.83 -3.33 -9.69
N GLN A 72 2.33 -4.03 -10.71
CA GLN A 72 1.52 -5.24 -10.54
C GLN A 72 2.30 -6.36 -9.83
N ASP A 73 3.55 -6.62 -10.20
CA ASP A 73 4.38 -7.70 -9.63
C ASP A 73 4.58 -7.52 -8.11
N LEU A 74 4.58 -6.27 -7.64
CA LEU A 74 4.73 -5.95 -6.21
C LEU A 74 3.46 -6.18 -5.41
N LEU A 75 2.30 -6.00 -6.03
CA LEU A 75 1.00 -6.17 -5.39
C LEU A 75 0.42 -7.58 -5.60
N GLN A 76 0.96 -8.35 -6.55
CA GLN A 76 0.58 -9.74 -6.81
C GLN A 76 0.58 -10.65 -5.55
N PRO A 77 1.57 -10.56 -4.63
CA PRO A 77 1.55 -11.37 -3.40
C PRO A 77 0.34 -11.10 -2.50
N PHE A 78 -0.25 -9.91 -2.62
CA PHE A 78 -1.38 -9.46 -1.82
C PHE A 78 -2.75 -9.77 -2.47
N GLU A 79 -2.78 -10.28 -3.70
CA GLU A 79 -4.04 -10.63 -4.40
C GLU A 79 -4.89 -11.66 -3.63
N LYS A 80 -4.24 -12.53 -2.84
CA LYS A 80 -4.93 -13.51 -1.98
C LYS A 80 -5.63 -12.88 -0.76
N GLU A 81 -5.27 -11.63 -0.45
CA GLU A 81 -5.78 -10.84 0.68
C GLU A 81 -6.79 -9.78 0.21
N LYS A 82 -7.10 -9.79 -1.09
CA LYS A 82 -8.06 -8.91 -1.71
C LYS A 82 -9.45 -9.16 -1.14
N ILE A 83 -10.12 -8.08 -0.76
CA ILE A 83 -11.53 -8.15 -0.40
C ILE A 83 -12.34 -8.33 -1.69
N SER A 84 -13.21 -9.35 -1.73
CA SER A 84 -14.13 -9.61 -2.85
C SER A 84 -15.27 -8.59 -2.88
#